data_AF-A0A8G1RW84-F1
#
_entry.id   AF-A0A8G1RW84-F1
#
_cell.length_a   1.000
_cell.length_b   1.000
_cell.length_c   1.000
_cell.angle_alpha   90.00
_cell.angle_beta   90.00
_cell.angle_gamma   90.00
#
_symmetry.space_group_name_H-M   'P 1'
#
loop_
_entity.id
_entity.type
_entity.pdbx_description
1 polymer ?
#
loop_
_entity_poly.entity_id
_entity_poly.type
_entity_poly.pdbx_seq_one_letter_code
_entity_poly.pdbx_strand_id
1 'polypeptide(L)'
;MNPSRFEIGPVYNTNPRDRKTLRGGQLKPISKELVFDIDLTDYDDIRSCCTKANICGKCWAFVTMAIKVVDTALRDDFGFEHILWVYSGRRGAHAWVCDPRARSLPDDRRRAIAGYLDVVRGGNSSGKRVNLKRPLHPHMARSLDILKSHFAQTTLVDQDTFLGPEQAQRLLALLPDKGLNESLRKKWESSPDRTSAKKWADIDALAKTGKSSTLNPTTLRDAKQDIVLEYTYPRLDSEVSKKMIHLLKSPFVIHPGTGRVCVPIDARKAEQFDPLSVPTVTQLLAEIDAWDAEHPSTNAGLEAAEGEGSIADSDARGSRRVQDYEKTSLKPYIDYFRSFIAGLLKEERGGKRERNEDVEETKPESMEF
;
A
#
# COMPACT_ATOMS: atom_id res chain seq x y z
N MET A 1 -26.20 -16.14 -6.62
CA MET A 1 -25.02 -15.95 -7.51
C MET A 1 -23.83 -15.82 -6.58
N ASN A 2 -22.82 -16.71 -6.66
CA ASN A 2 -21.67 -16.72 -5.75
C ASN A 2 -20.43 -16.23 -6.50
N PRO A 3 -20.10 -14.91 -6.44
CA PRO A 3 -19.01 -14.36 -7.23
C PRO A 3 -17.64 -14.81 -6.69
N SER A 4 -16.68 -15.01 -7.59
CA SER A 4 -15.29 -15.32 -7.22
C SER A 4 -14.53 -14.11 -6.65
N ARG A 5 -14.99 -12.89 -6.98
CA ARG A 5 -14.54 -11.62 -6.41
C ARG A 5 -15.60 -10.55 -6.62
N PHE A 6 -15.59 -9.52 -5.79
CA PHE A 6 -16.31 -8.28 -6.05
C PHE A 6 -15.41 -7.08 -5.73
N GLU A 7 -15.72 -5.96 -6.38
CA GLU A 7 -14.94 -4.72 -6.32
C GLU A 7 -15.87 -3.59 -5.87
N ILE A 8 -15.32 -2.64 -5.11
CA ILE A 8 -16.04 -1.49 -4.57
C ILE A 8 -15.75 -0.27 -5.45
N GLY A 9 -16.82 0.32 -5.96
CA GLY A 9 -16.81 1.56 -6.73
C GLY A 9 -17.24 2.79 -5.92
N PRO A 10 -17.45 3.94 -6.57
CA PRO A 10 -17.96 5.12 -5.90
C PRO A 10 -19.41 4.96 -5.48
N VAL A 11 -19.82 5.80 -4.52
CA VAL A 11 -21.22 6.15 -4.28
C VAL A 11 -21.69 7.04 -5.44
N TYR A 12 -22.88 6.75 -5.96
CA TYR A 12 -23.49 7.51 -7.05
C TYR A 12 -24.72 8.28 -6.58
N ASN A 13 -25.11 9.28 -7.36
CA ASN A 13 -26.36 10.04 -7.18
C ASN A 13 -27.64 9.23 -7.41
N THR A 14 -27.54 8.06 -8.00
CA THR A 14 -28.65 7.14 -8.23
C THR A 14 -28.16 5.70 -8.05
N ASN A 15 -29.07 4.78 -7.76
CA ASN A 15 -28.74 3.36 -7.60
C ASN A 15 -28.05 2.83 -8.87
N PRO A 16 -26.78 2.34 -8.79
CA PRO A 16 -26.07 1.83 -9.96
C PRO A 16 -26.75 0.65 -10.66
N ARG A 17 -27.64 -0.07 -9.96
CA ARG A 17 -28.45 -1.15 -10.56
C ARG A 17 -29.35 -0.64 -11.67
N ASP A 18 -29.79 0.61 -11.58
CA ASP A 18 -30.68 1.25 -12.53
C ASP A 18 -29.93 1.92 -13.69
N ARG A 19 -28.61 1.75 -13.80
CA ARG A 19 -27.79 2.38 -14.86
C ARG A 19 -28.38 2.24 -16.26
N LYS A 20 -29.03 1.11 -16.58
CA LYS A 20 -29.63 0.85 -17.89
C LYS A 20 -30.91 1.65 -18.16
N THR A 21 -31.60 2.12 -17.13
CA THR A 21 -32.81 2.95 -17.25
C THR A 21 -32.48 4.45 -17.30
N LEU A 22 -31.25 4.82 -16.94
CA LEU A 22 -30.77 6.20 -16.96
C LEU A 22 -30.29 6.61 -18.35
N ARG A 23 -30.57 7.85 -18.74
CA ARG A 23 -29.96 8.49 -19.92
C ARG A 23 -28.48 8.76 -19.67
N GLY A 24 -27.71 8.82 -20.75
CA GLY A 24 -26.26 9.08 -20.69
C GLY A 24 -25.93 10.31 -19.85
N GLY A 25 -24.95 10.19 -18.95
CA GLY A 25 -24.47 11.28 -18.10
C GLY A 25 -25.30 11.56 -16.83
N GLN A 26 -26.40 10.84 -16.59
CA GLN A 26 -27.20 11.00 -15.37
C GLN A 26 -26.59 10.30 -14.16
N LEU A 27 -25.90 9.17 -14.36
CA LEU A 27 -25.20 8.46 -13.30
C LEU A 27 -23.85 9.13 -13.03
N LYS A 28 -23.75 9.86 -11.91
CA LYS A 28 -22.57 10.64 -11.53
C LYS A 28 -22.01 10.15 -10.19
N PRO A 29 -20.70 9.89 -10.09
CA PRO A 29 -20.08 9.55 -8.82
C PRO A 29 -20.09 10.79 -7.90
N ILE A 30 -20.41 10.59 -6.63
CA ILE A 30 -20.46 11.65 -5.61
C ILE A 30 -19.28 11.55 -4.66
N SER A 31 -18.94 10.33 -4.24
CA SER A 31 -17.87 10.10 -3.28
C SER A 31 -17.26 8.72 -3.45
N LYS A 32 -15.97 8.61 -3.17
CA LYS A 32 -15.24 7.33 -3.10
C LYS A 32 -13.99 7.53 -2.28
N GLU A 33 -13.62 6.56 -1.47
CA GLU A 33 -12.30 6.49 -0.84
C GLU A 33 -11.19 6.80 -1.86
N LEU A 34 -10.16 7.53 -1.42
CA LEU A 34 -8.94 7.67 -2.19
C LEU A 34 -8.16 6.36 -2.02
N VAL A 35 -7.81 5.72 -3.13
CA VAL A 35 -7.20 4.39 -3.11
C VAL A 35 -5.82 4.37 -3.74
N PHE A 36 -4.95 3.50 -3.25
CA PHE A 36 -3.64 3.22 -3.81
C PHE A 36 -3.45 1.72 -3.94
N ASP A 37 -2.80 1.27 -5.01
CA ASP A 37 -2.46 -0.13 -5.27
C ASP A 37 -0.96 -0.29 -5.49
N ILE A 38 -0.39 -1.29 -4.82
CA ILE A 38 1.01 -1.70 -4.89
C ILE A 38 1.01 -3.17 -5.31
N ASP A 39 1.56 -3.49 -6.49
CA ASP A 39 1.80 -4.87 -6.93
C ASP A 39 3.31 -5.15 -7.04
N LEU A 40 3.75 -6.28 -6.49
CA LEU A 40 5.14 -6.71 -6.58
C LEU A 40 5.64 -6.98 -8.02
N THR A 41 4.77 -7.14 -9.02
CA THR A 41 5.24 -7.20 -10.42
C THR A 41 5.88 -5.91 -10.88
N ASP A 42 5.51 -4.78 -10.29
CA ASP A 42 6.15 -3.51 -10.63
C ASP A 42 7.62 -3.49 -10.19
N TYR A 43 8.07 -4.45 -9.40
CA TYR A 43 9.44 -4.62 -8.91
C TYR A 43 10.19 -5.79 -9.58
N ASP A 44 9.61 -6.43 -10.62
CA ASP A 44 10.20 -7.61 -11.30
C ASP A 44 11.58 -7.35 -11.91
N ASP A 45 11.91 -6.10 -12.24
CA ASP A 45 13.22 -5.72 -12.76
C ASP A 45 14.30 -5.56 -11.67
N ILE A 46 13.95 -5.58 -10.38
CA ILE A 46 14.89 -5.39 -9.27
C ILE A 46 14.86 -6.50 -8.22
N ARG A 47 13.83 -7.34 -8.21
CA ARG A 47 13.75 -8.54 -7.37
C ARG A 47 14.23 -9.78 -8.13
N SER A 48 15.02 -10.60 -7.46
CA SER A 48 15.60 -11.84 -8.01
C SER A 48 15.05 -13.09 -7.32
N CYS A 49 14.53 -12.97 -6.10
CA CYS A 49 14.12 -14.11 -5.28
C CYS A 49 12.84 -14.81 -5.77
N CYS A 50 12.02 -14.12 -6.56
CA CYS A 50 10.73 -14.60 -7.07
C CYS A 50 10.47 -14.01 -8.45
N THR A 51 9.66 -14.70 -9.25
CA THR A 51 9.24 -14.21 -10.57
C THR A 51 7.72 -14.07 -10.63
N LYS A 52 7.26 -13.07 -11.40
CA LYS A 52 5.85 -12.85 -11.75
C LYS A 52 4.94 -12.80 -10.52
N ALA A 53 4.25 -13.90 -10.24
CA ALA A 53 3.16 -13.92 -9.29
C ALA A 53 3.51 -14.63 -7.98
N ASN A 54 4.75 -15.10 -7.86
CA ASN A 54 5.32 -15.69 -6.67
C ASN A 54 5.83 -14.61 -5.72
N ILE A 55 5.76 -14.92 -4.43
CA ILE A 55 6.23 -14.05 -3.35
C ILE A 55 6.92 -14.85 -2.26
N CYS A 56 7.80 -14.20 -1.51
CA CYS A 56 8.40 -14.69 -0.28
C CYS A 56 8.66 -13.51 0.66
N GLY A 57 9.10 -13.79 1.90
CA GLY A 57 9.43 -12.75 2.89
C GLY A 57 10.45 -11.73 2.38
N LYS A 58 11.40 -12.13 1.53
CA LYS A 58 12.42 -11.22 0.97
C LYS A 58 11.82 -10.12 0.07
N CYS A 59 10.96 -10.48 -0.88
CA CYS A 59 10.36 -9.47 -1.76
C CYS A 59 9.16 -8.78 -1.11
N TRP A 60 8.53 -9.37 -0.09
CA TRP A 60 7.47 -8.68 0.66
C TRP A 60 7.96 -7.40 1.33
N ALA A 61 9.26 -7.30 1.65
CA ALA A 61 9.88 -6.07 2.14
C ALA A 61 9.61 -4.85 1.22
N PHE A 62 9.43 -5.03 -0.10
CA PHE A 62 9.04 -3.95 -1.02
C PHE A 62 7.63 -3.41 -0.74
N VAL A 63 6.68 -4.29 -0.37
CA VAL A 63 5.35 -3.85 0.05
C VAL A 63 5.43 -3.16 1.40
N THR A 64 6.19 -3.70 2.36
CA THR A 64 6.39 -3.09 3.68
C THR A 64 6.96 -1.67 3.58
N MET A 65 8.04 -1.48 2.81
CA MET A 65 8.63 -0.15 2.64
C MET A 65 7.69 0.82 1.90
N ALA A 66 6.89 0.31 0.96
CA ALA A 66 5.88 1.10 0.26
C ALA A 66 4.76 1.56 1.20
N ILE A 67 4.23 0.67 2.06
CA ILE A 67 3.26 1.02 3.10
C ILE A 67 3.82 2.12 3.98
N LYS A 68 5.05 1.98 4.48
CA LYS A 68 5.67 2.98 5.38
C LYS A 68 5.78 4.35 4.74
N VAL A 69 6.31 4.43 3.52
CA VAL A 69 6.49 5.71 2.82
C VAL A 69 5.14 6.35 2.48
N VAL A 70 4.20 5.58 1.95
CA VAL A 70 2.88 6.11 1.53
C VAL A 70 2.04 6.49 2.76
N ASP A 71 1.97 5.64 3.78
CA ASP A 71 1.21 5.93 5.00
C ASP A 71 1.75 7.17 5.72
N THR A 72 3.09 7.30 5.83
CA THR A 72 3.72 8.50 6.40
C THR A 72 3.35 9.76 5.61
N ALA A 73 3.40 9.72 4.27
CA ALA A 73 3.03 10.89 3.47
C ALA A 73 1.54 11.23 3.60
N LEU A 74 0.65 10.22 3.56
CA LEU A 74 -0.78 10.42 3.71
C LEU A 74 -1.14 11.02 5.08
N ARG A 75 -0.46 10.61 6.15
CA ARG A 75 -0.66 11.15 7.50
C ARG A 75 0.00 12.51 7.68
N ASP A 76 1.30 12.61 7.46
CA ASP A 76 2.08 13.79 7.84
C ASP A 76 1.90 14.96 6.87
N ASP A 77 1.78 14.68 5.57
CA ASP A 77 1.75 15.74 4.54
C ASP A 77 0.31 16.11 4.18
N PHE A 78 -0.57 15.12 4.13
CA PHE A 78 -1.96 15.33 3.77
C PHE A 78 -2.90 15.39 4.97
N GLY A 79 -2.48 14.97 6.17
CA GLY A 79 -3.29 14.98 7.40
C GLY A 79 -4.36 13.90 7.46
N PHE A 80 -4.28 12.83 6.66
CA PHE A 80 -5.33 11.80 6.62
C PHE A 80 -5.21 10.87 7.83
N GLU A 81 -6.35 10.55 8.44
CA GLU A 81 -6.38 9.76 9.67
C GLU A 81 -6.85 8.32 9.42
N HIS A 82 -7.89 8.15 8.60
CA HIS A 82 -8.59 6.87 8.39
C HIS A 82 -8.06 6.14 7.17
N ILE A 83 -6.86 5.58 7.29
CA ILE A 83 -6.20 4.82 6.23
C ILE A 83 -6.26 3.33 6.55
N LEU A 84 -7.01 2.56 5.75
CA LEU A 84 -7.06 1.10 5.84
C LEU A 84 -6.16 0.47 4.79
N TRP A 85 -5.08 -0.17 5.24
CA TRP A 85 -4.27 -1.03 4.39
C TRP A 85 -4.83 -2.44 4.36
N VAL A 86 -4.82 -3.07 3.18
CA VAL A 86 -5.43 -4.38 2.94
C VAL A 86 -4.51 -5.20 2.06
N TYR A 87 -4.20 -6.42 2.48
CA TYR A 87 -3.49 -7.38 1.65
C TYR A 87 -4.32 -7.74 0.41
N SER A 88 -3.71 -7.73 -0.77
CA SER A 88 -4.42 -7.99 -2.04
C SER A 88 -4.86 -9.45 -2.22
N GLY A 89 -4.49 -10.33 -1.28
CA GLY A 89 -4.72 -11.77 -1.34
C GLY A 89 -3.62 -12.55 -2.05
N ARG A 90 -2.64 -11.86 -2.66
CA ARG A 90 -1.49 -12.49 -3.32
C ARG A 90 -0.16 -11.78 -3.11
N ARG A 91 0.06 -10.64 -3.77
CA ARG A 91 1.42 -10.09 -3.96
C ARG A 91 1.50 -8.57 -3.87
N GLY A 92 0.56 -7.98 -3.15
CA GLY A 92 0.41 -6.54 -3.08
C GLY A 92 -0.42 -6.12 -1.90
N ALA A 93 -0.59 -4.81 -1.78
CA ALA A 93 -1.45 -4.19 -0.77
C ALA A 93 -2.20 -3.02 -1.37
N HIS A 94 -3.41 -2.80 -0.87
CA HIS A 94 -4.26 -1.67 -1.23
C HIS A 94 -4.39 -0.75 -0.04
N ALA A 95 -4.33 0.56 -0.25
CA ALA A 95 -4.74 1.55 0.74
C ALA A 95 -6.12 2.09 0.41
N TRP A 96 -6.96 2.26 1.43
CA TRP A 96 -8.25 2.94 1.38
C TRP A 96 -8.22 4.11 2.35
N VAL A 97 -8.16 5.33 1.84
CA VAL A 97 -8.25 6.55 2.64
C VAL A 97 -9.72 6.96 2.73
N CYS A 98 -10.26 6.84 3.93
CA CYS A 98 -11.70 6.87 4.22
C CYS A 98 -12.19 8.20 4.80
N ASP A 99 -11.27 9.13 5.10
CA ASP A 99 -11.59 10.47 5.60
C ASP A 99 -12.67 11.14 4.74
N PRO A 100 -13.66 11.84 5.33
CA PRO A 100 -14.72 12.50 4.57
C PRO A 100 -14.19 13.39 3.43
N ARG A 101 -13.14 14.18 3.72
CA ARG A 101 -12.48 15.06 2.75
C ARG A 101 -11.72 14.31 1.66
N ALA A 102 -11.19 13.12 1.94
CA ALA A 102 -10.57 12.26 0.93
C ALA A 102 -11.64 11.70 -0.02
N ARG A 103 -12.78 11.30 0.55
CA ARG A 103 -13.88 10.71 -0.23
C ARG A 103 -14.51 11.69 -1.22
N SER A 104 -14.53 12.98 -0.87
CA SER A 104 -15.06 14.05 -1.71
C SER A 104 -14.07 14.64 -2.72
N LEU A 105 -12.82 14.15 -2.78
CA LEU A 105 -11.82 14.72 -3.71
C LEU A 105 -12.25 14.57 -5.18
N PRO A 106 -12.25 15.66 -5.96
CA PRO A 106 -12.42 15.58 -7.41
C PRO A 106 -11.16 14.99 -8.09
N ASP A 107 -11.32 14.53 -9.33
CA ASP A 107 -10.28 13.81 -10.08
C ASP A 107 -8.96 14.59 -10.25
N ASP A 108 -9.02 15.92 -10.37
CA ASP A 108 -7.81 16.76 -10.49
C ASP A 108 -7.00 16.77 -9.18
N ARG A 109 -7.67 16.80 -8.02
CA ARG A 109 -7.03 16.73 -6.71
C ARG A 109 -6.50 15.33 -6.43
N ARG A 110 -7.25 14.29 -6.80
CA ARG A 110 -6.78 12.90 -6.75
C ARG A 110 -5.51 12.71 -7.57
N ARG A 111 -5.49 13.25 -8.79
CA ARG A 111 -4.30 13.23 -9.67
C ARG A 111 -3.12 13.99 -9.07
N ALA A 112 -3.36 15.11 -8.39
CA ALA A 112 -2.31 15.86 -7.71
C ALA A 112 -1.67 15.04 -6.58
N ILE A 113 -2.46 14.36 -5.75
CA ILE A 113 -1.95 13.48 -4.67
C ILE A 113 -1.21 12.27 -5.26
N ALA A 114 -1.80 11.60 -6.26
CA ALA A 114 -1.13 10.50 -6.94
C ALA A 114 0.20 10.94 -7.57
N GLY A 115 0.23 12.11 -8.22
CA GLY A 115 1.43 12.69 -8.82
C GLY A 115 2.50 13.15 -7.80
N TYR A 116 2.08 13.51 -6.58
CA TYR A 116 2.99 13.81 -5.47
C TYR A 116 3.74 12.56 -5.00
N LEU A 117 3.05 11.42 -4.97
CA LEU A 117 3.62 10.14 -4.56
C LEU A 117 4.30 9.38 -5.72
N ASP A 118 3.99 9.70 -6.98
CA ASP A 118 4.55 9.07 -8.18
C ASP A 118 5.93 9.66 -8.57
N VAL A 119 6.98 9.10 -7.96
CA VAL A 119 8.37 9.55 -8.10
C VAL A 119 9.16 8.74 -9.13
N VAL A 120 8.98 7.42 -9.15
CA VAL A 120 9.72 6.52 -10.05
C VAL A 120 8.99 6.45 -11.38
N ARG A 121 9.48 7.19 -12.38
CA ARG A 121 8.81 7.31 -13.69
C ARG A 121 9.62 6.66 -14.80
N GLY A 122 8.93 5.96 -15.71
CA GLY A 122 9.51 5.34 -16.90
C GLY A 122 9.60 3.81 -16.84
N GLY A 123 9.50 3.15 -18.01
CA GLY A 123 9.50 1.69 -18.17
C GLY A 123 10.88 1.03 -18.07
N ASN A 124 10.98 -0.30 -18.18
CA ASN A 124 12.25 -1.06 -18.05
C ASN A 124 13.32 -0.69 -19.07
N SER A 125 12.92 -0.09 -20.19
CA SER A 125 13.81 0.42 -21.24
C SER A 125 14.20 1.90 -21.08
N SER A 126 13.65 2.60 -20.08
CA SER A 126 14.04 3.98 -19.79
C SER A 126 15.35 4.02 -19.01
N GLY A 127 16.13 5.09 -19.20
CA GLY A 127 17.38 5.33 -18.46
C GLY A 127 17.13 5.65 -16.99
N LYS A 128 17.63 6.77 -16.50
CA LYS A 128 17.42 7.20 -15.11
C LYS A 128 15.92 7.46 -14.83
N ARG A 129 15.33 6.75 -13.87
CA ARG A 129 13.89 6.86 -13.54
C ARG A 129 13.56 7.87 -12.46
N VAL A 130 14.57 8.23 -11.66
CA VAL A 130 14.43 9.21 -10.58
C VAL A 130 15.17 10.48 -10.98
N ASN A 131 14.42 11.56 -11.26
CA ASN A 131 14.95 12.85 -11.68
C ASN A 131 14.50 13.93 -10.71
N LEU A 132 15.18 14.03 -9.58
CA LEU A 132 14.79 14.88 -8.46
C LEU A 132 15.57 16.19 -8.45
N LYS A 133 14.85 17.30 -8.27
CA LYS A 133 15.44 18.62 -8.02
C LYS A 133 16.15 18.63 -6.65
N ARG A 134 17.18 19.46 -6.53
CA ARG A 134 17.93 19.69 -5.29
C ARG A 134 17.73 21.13 -4.81
N PRO A 135 17.64 21.39 -3.48
CA PRO A 135 17.60 20.41 -2.40
C PRO A 135 16.39 19.48 -2.50
N LEU A 136 16.48 18.29 -1.91
CA LEU A 136 15.38 17.32 -1.94
C LEU A 136 14.13 17.92 -1.28
N HIS A 137 12.96 17.69 -1.89
CA HIS A 137 11.69 17.99 -1.25
C HIS A 137 11.60 17.26 0.10
N PRO A 138 10.99 17.84 1.16
CA PRO A 138 10.92 17.23 2.49
C PRO A 138 10.43 15.77 2.49
N HIS A 139 9.36 15.47 1.75
CA HIS A 139 8.89 14.09 1.54
C HIS A 139 9.96 13.16 0.97
N MET A 140 10.77 13.62 0.01
CA MET A 140 11.84 12.81 -0.55
C MET A 140 13.00 12.59 0.41
N ALA A 141 13.34 13.61 1.22
CA ALA A 141 14.34 13.47 2.27
C ALA A 141 13.90 12.45 3.34
N ARG A 142 12.67 12.58 3.85
CA ARG A 142 12.07 11.63 4.82
C ARG A 142 11.93 10.22 4.23
N SER A 143 11.49 10.11 2.98
CA SER A 143 11.40 8.82 2.28
C SER A 143 12.76 8.17 2.16
N LEU A 144 13.80 8.93 1.81
CA LEU A 144 15.16 8.42 1.75
C LEU A 144 15.62 7.89 3.12
N ASP A 145 15.31 8.58 4.21
CA ASP A 145 15.67 8.12 5.57
C ASP A 145 14.98 6.81 5.95
N ILE A 146 13.69 6.65 5.60
CA ILE A 146 12.98 5.38 5.76
C ILE A 146 13.65 4.26 4.95
N LEU A 147 14.04 4.57 3.71
CA LEU A 147 14.44 3.57 2.71
C LEU A 147 15.92 3.16 2.77
N LYS A 148 16.81 3.95 3.37
CA LYS A 148 18.26 3.65 3.42
C LYS A 148 18.59 2.26 4.00
N SER A 149 17.94 1.88 5.10
CA SER A 149 18.15 0.57 5.73
C SER A 149 17.57 -0.56 4.89
N HIS A 150 16.40 -0.35 4.29
CA HIS A 150 15.78 -1.29 3.36
C HIS A 150 16.63 -1.50 2.11
N PHE A 151 17.26 -0.47 1.56
CA PHE A 151 18.20 -0.63 0.44
C PHE A 151 19.38 -1.51 0.84
N ALA A 152 19.99 -1.26 2.00
CA ALA A 152 21.12 -2.04 2.47
C ALA A 152 20.78 -3.52 2.69
N GLN A 153 19.62 -3.82 3.31
CA GLN A 153 19.23 -5.20 3.58
C GLN A 153 18.56 -5.85 2.36
N THR A 154 17.47 -5.28 1.86
CA THR A 154 16.66 -5.89 0.81
C THR A 154 17.36 -5.87 -0.54
N THR A 155 17.83 -4.71 -1.02
CA THR A 155 18.42 -4.60 -2.36
C THR A 155 19.83 -5.21 -2.43
N LEU A 156 20.70 -4.91 -1.46
CA LEU A 156 22.10 -5.33 -1.52
C LEU A 156 22.36 -6.75 -0.98
N VAL A 157 21.52 -7.28 -0.09
CA VAL A 157 21.75 -8.59 0.54
C VAL A 157 20.67 -9.60 0.14
N ASP A 158 19.39 -9.32 0.40
CA ASP A 158 18.33 -10.33 0.23
C ASP A 158 18.08 -10.66 -1.25
N GLN A 159 18.05 -9.63 -2.09
CA GLN A 159 17.89 -9.73 -3.55
C GLN A 159 19.24 -9.85 -4.27
N ASP A 160 20.33 -9.38 -3.67
CA ASP A 160 21.65 -9.26 -4.32
C ASP A 160 21.55 -8.68 -5.75
N THR A 161 20.77 -7.60 -5.90
CA THR A 161 20.24 -7.12 -7.20
C THR A 161 21.33 -6.87 -8.26
N PHE A 162 22.50 -6.38 -7.86
CA PHE A 162 23.62 -6.04 -8.74
C PHE A 162 24.59 -7.20 -8.98
N LEU A 163 24.30 -8.43 -8.55
CA LEU A 163 25.17 -9.59 -8.80
C LEU A 163 25.34 -9.82 -10.30
N GLY A 164 24.23 -9.87 -11.03
CA GLY A 164 24.21 -10.10 -12.48
C GLY A 164 24.74 -8.93 -13.31
N PRO A 165 25.24 -9.20 -14.54
CA PRO A 165 25.86 -8.20 -15.40
C PRO A 165 24.88 -7.09 -15.84
N GLU A 166 23.61 -7.43 -16.06
CA GLU A 166 22.59 -6.47 -16.51
C GLU A 166 22.35 -5.37 -15.47
N GLN A 167 22.09 -5.75 -14.21
CA GLN A 167 21.87 -4.80 -13.13
C GLN A 167 23.15 -4.07 -12.71
N ALA A 168 24.31 -4.74 -12.76
CA ALA A 168 25.59 -4.07 -12.56
C ALA A 168 25.82 -2.98 -13.62
N GLN A 169 25.49 -3.25 -14.88
CA GLN A 169 25.58 -2.28 -15.97
C GLN A 169 24.61 -1.12 -15.78
N ARG A 170 23.37 -1.40 -15.33
CA ARG A 170 22.39 -0.38 -14.99
C ARG A 170 22.87 0.52 -13.85
N LEU A 171 23.45 -0.06 -12.80
CA LEU A 171 24.05 0.70 -11.69
C LEU A 171 25.14 1.66 -12.18
N LEU A 172 26.04 1.20 -13.07
CA LEU A 172 27.06 2.07 -13.66
C LEU A 172 26.43 3.23 -14.46
N ALA A 173 25.36 2.98 -15.21
CA ALA A 173 24.69 4.01 -16.00
C ALA A 173 24.04 5.11 -15.14
N LEU A 174 23.75 4.84 -13.88
CA LEU A 174 23.17 5.81 -12.93
C LEU A 174 24.23 6.68 -12.24
N LEU A 175 25.51 6.33 -12.35
CA LEU A 175 26.61 7.09 -11.75
C LEU A 175 27.10 8.21 -12.69
N PRO A 176 27.49 9.38 -12.14
CA PRO A 176 27.70 10.59 -12.94
C PRO A 176 29.06 10.65 -13.66
N ASP A 177 30.04 9.81 -13.29
CA ASP A 177 31.43 9.94 -13.75
C ASP A 177 31.89 8.72 -14.56
N LYS A 178 32.27 8.95 -15.82
CA LYS A 178 32.67 7.87 -16.75
C LYS A 178 33.97 7.18 -16.35
N GLY A 179 34.95 7.91 -15.82
CA GLY A 179 36.24 7.32 -15.40
C GLY A 179 36.10 6.41 -14.18
N LEU A 180 35.26 6.81 -13.21
CA LEU A 180 34.84 5.95 -12.11
C LEU A 180 34.11 4.70 -12.63
N ASN A 181 33.17 4.87 -13.57
CA ASN A 181 32.40 3.77 -14.14
C ASN A 181 33.28 2.74 -14.86
N GLU A 182 34.28 3.16 -15.63
CA GLU A 182 35.25 2.27 -16.28
C GLU A 182 36.10 1.50 -15.26
N SER A 183 36.50 2.17 -14.17
CA SER A 183 37.29 1.54 -13.10
C SER A 183 36.47 0.50 -12.33
N LEU A 184 35.21 0.81 -12.03
CA LEU A 184 34.27 -0.13 -11.41
C LEU A 184 33.99 -1.32 -12.32
N ARG A 185 33.73 -1.07 -13.61
CA ARG A 185 33.51 -2.11 -14.63
C ARG A 185 34.66 -3.11 -14.67
N LYS A 186 35.90 -2.64 -14.86
CA LYS A 186 37.11 -3.50 -14.89
C LYS A 186 37.24 -4.33 -13.61
N LYS A 187 36.99 -3.71 -12.45
CA LYS A 187 37.04 -4.39 -11.16
C LYS A 187 35.99 -5.50 -11.07
N TRP A 188 34.76 -5.23 -11.48
CA TRP A 188 33.66 -6.21 -11.39
C TRP A 188 33.77 -7.32 -12.43
N GLU A 189 34.30 -7.04 -13.63
CA GLU A 189 34.60 -8.06 -14.65
C GLU A 189 35.71 -9.01 -14.19
N SER A 190 36.70 -8.52 -13.43
CA SER A 190 37.75 -9.35 -12.83
C SER A 190 37.28 -10.17 -11.61
N SER A 191 36.06 -9.97 -11.14
CA SER A 191 35.47 -10.71 -10.00
C SER A 191 33.95 -10.87 -10.18
N PRO A 192 33.51 -11.79 -11.05
CA PRO A 192 32.09 -11.93 -11.42
C PRO A 192 31.16 -12.19 -10.23
N ASP A 193 31.61 -12.96 -9.23
CA ASP A 193 30.82 -13.32 -8.03
C ASP A 193 30.80 -12.24 -6.95
N ARG A 194 31.19 -11.01 -7.30
CA ARG A 194 31.21 -9.89 -6.37
C ARG A 194 29.79 -9.47 -6.04
N THR A 195 29.40 -9.66 -4.78
CA THR A 195 28.07 -9.31 -4.27
C THR A 195 27.74 -7.83 -4.44
N SER A 196 26.45 -7.52 -4.47
CA SER A 196 25.88 -6.18 -4.58
C SER A 196 26.37 -5.26 -3.46
N ALA A 197 26.44 -5.77 -2.23
CA ALA A 197 27.00 -5.02 -1.10
C ALA A 197 28.46 -4.60 -1.35
N LYS A 198 29.28 -5.49 -1.90
CA LYS A 198 30.68 -5.19 -2.24
C LYS A 198 30.78 -4.24 -3.43
N LYS A 199 29.94 -4.41 -4.46
CA LYS A 199 29.86 -3.49 -5.61
C LYS A 199 29.46 -2.08 -5.16
N TRP A 200 28.49 -1.96 -4.25
CA TRP A 200 28.07 -0.68 -3.68
C TRP A 200 29.18 -0.01 -2.87
N ALA A 201 29.90 -0.77 -2.04
CA ALA A 201 31.04 -0.25 -1.27
C ALA A 201 32.22 0.18 -2.16
N ASP A 202 32.42 -0.48 -3.31
CA ASP A 202 33.49 -0.11 -4.25
C ASP A 202 33.33 1.30 -4.81
N ILE A 203 32.09 1.78 -4.96
CA ILE A 203 31.81 3.12 -5.49
C ILE A 203 32.54 4.15 -4.63
N ASP A 204 32.37 4.07 -3.30
CA ASP A 204 33.02 5.00 -2.36
C ASP A 204 34.53 4.73 -2.26
N ALA A 205 34.94 3.47 -2.27
CA ALA A 205 36.34 3.11 -2.16
C ALA A 205 37.16 3.64 -3.36
N LEU A 206 36.66 3.48 -4.59
CA LEU A 206 37.32 3.97 -5.80
C LEU A 206 37.20 5.48 -5.95
N ALA A 207 36.06 6.08 -5.60
CA ALA A 207 35.90 7.54 -5.58
C ALA A 207 36.98 8.23 -4.73
N LYS A 208 37.31 7.66 -3.55
CA LYS A 208 38.34 8.17 -2.64
C LYS A 208 39.76 8.07 -3.17
N THR A 209 40.03 7.22 -4.16
CA THR A 209 41.38 7.07 -4.72
C THR A 209 41.82 8.24 -5.60
N GLY A 210 40.91 9.16 -5.96
CA GLY A 210 41.22 10.31 -6.79
C GLY A 210 41.60 9.99 -8.24
N LYS A 211 41.37 8.74 -8.69
CA LYS A 211 41.71 8.30 -10.06
C LYS A 211 40.93 9.03 -11.16
N SER A 212 39.77 9.60 -10.83
CA SER A 212 38.99 10.44 -11.76
C SER A 212 39.14 11.90 -11.36
N SER A 213 39.71 12.70 -12.26
CA SER A 213 39.89 14.14 -12.07
C SER A 213 38.59 14.94 -12.25
N THR A 214 37.55 14.35 -12.85
CA THR A 214 36.26 14.98 -13.12
C THR A 214 35.19 14.67 -12.06
N LEU A 215 35.49 13.79 -11.11
CA LEU A 215 34.54 13.34 -10.11
C LEU A 215 34.21 14.45 -9.12
N ASN A 216 32.93 14.84 -9.08
CA ASN A 216 32.41 15.75 -8.06
C ASN A 216 31.77 14.94 -6.90
N PRO A 217 32.25 15.10 -5.65
CA PRO A 217 31.73 14.35 -4.50
C PRO A 217 30.24 14.60 -4.23
N THR A 218 29.76 15.83 -4.46
CA THR A 218 28.35 16.21 -4.26
C THR A 218 27.46 15.52 -5.26
N THR A 219 27.83 15.51 -6.54
CA THR A 219 27.03 14.84 -7.58
C THR A 219 27.02 13.32 -7.41
N LEU A 220 28.13 12.73 -6.94
CA LEU A 220 28.18 11.30 -6.60
C LEU A 220 27.24 10.99 -5.43
N ARG A 221 27.28 11.77 -4.35
CA ARG A 221 26.37 11.62 -3.22
C ARG A 221 24.92 11.69 -3.67
N ASP A 222 24.58 12.71 -4.47
CA ASP A 222 23.22 12.92 -4.96
C ASP A 222 22.76 11.77 -5.87
N ALA A 223 23.64 11.25 -6.73
CA ALA A 223 23.37 10.06 -7.54
C ALA A 223 23.12 8.81 -6.69
N LYS A 224 23.90 8.58 -5.62
CA LYS A 224 23.65 7.46 -4.70
C LYS A 224 22.29 7.58 -4.00
N GLN A 225 21.85 8.79 -3.64
CA GLN A 225 20.51 9.02 -3.08
C GLN A 225 19.42 8.68 -4.11
N ASP A 226 19.57 9.12 -5.36
CA ASP A 226 18.62 8.80 -6.43
C ASP A 226 18.57 7.29 -6.70
N ILE A 227 19.71 6.57 -6.65
CA ILE A 227 19.76 5.11 -6.79
C ILE A 227 19.01 4.42 -5.65
N VAL A 228 19.19 4.85 -4.40
CA VAL A 228 18.42 4.29 -3.27
C VAL A 228 16.93 4.42 -3.56
N LEU A 229 16.47 5.61 -3.96
CA LEU A 229 15.07 5.86 -4.28
C LEU A 229 14.59 5.03 -5.48
N GLU A 230 15.35 4.92 -6.57
CA GLU A 230 14.94 4.14 -7.76
C GLU A 230 14.71 2.65 -7.45
N TYR A 231 15.48 2.10 -6.50
CA TYR A 231 15.44 0.68 -6.14
C TYR A 231 14.54 0.35 -4.96
N THR A 232 14.02 1.34 -4.22
CA THR A 232 13.24 1.08 -2.99
C THR A 232 12.01 1.95 -2.80
N TYR A 233 11.90 3.07 -3.52
CA TYR A 233 10.72 3.94 -3.39
C TYR A 233 9.47 3.23 -3.94
N PRO A 234 8.28 3.42 -3.32
CA PRO A 234 7.03 2.84 -3.78
C PRO A 234 6.76 3.01 -5.27
N ARG A 235 6.46 1.90 -5.94
CA ARG A 235 5.90 1.85 -7.28
C ARG A 235 4.40 1.64 -7.14
N LEU A 236 3.64 2.65 -7.56
CA LEU A 236 2.19 2.71 -7.42
C LEU A 236 1.55 2.55 -8.79
N ASP A 237 0.47 1.78 -8.88
CA ASP A 237 -0.43 1.89 -10.04
C ASP A 237 -1.22 3.20 -9.92
N SER A 238 -0.60 4.29 -10.37
CA SER A 238 -1.17 5.64 -10.21
C SER A 238 -2.52 5.83 -10.91
N GLU A 239 -2.90 4.98 -11.88
CA GLU A 239 -4.19 5.09 -12.56
C GLU A 239 -5.36 4.73 -11.65
N VAL A 240 -5.17 3.82 -10.69
CA VAL A 240 -6.22 3.45 -9.72
C VAL A 240 -6.58 4.62 -8.81
N SER A 241 -5.62 5.51 -8.55
CA SER A 241 -5.77 6.64 -7.63
C SER A 241 -6.35 7.88 -8.31
N LYS A 242 -6.26 8.01 -9.64
CA LYS A 242 -6.53 9.27 -10.36
C LYS A 242 -8.01 9.59 -10.57
N LYS A 243 -8.88 8.59 -10.59
CA LYS A 243 -10.30 8.77 -10.93
C LYS A 243 -11.23 8.23 -9.86
N MET A 244 -12.27 9.00 -9.52
CA MET A 244 -13.30 8.61 -8.56
C MET A 244 -14.08 7.36 -8.98
N ILE A 245 -14.11 7.02 -10.28
CA ILE A 245 -14.87 5.87 -10.79
C ILE A 245 -14.15 4.53 -10.68
N HIS A 246 -12.88 4.50 -10.26
CA HIS A 246 -12.09 3.27 -10.28
C HIS A 246 -12.65 2.22 -9.30
N LEU A 247 -12.76 0.98 -9.76
CA LEU A 247 -13.18 -0.16 -8.95
C LEU A 247 -11.94 -0.77 -8.31
N LEU A 248 -12.01 -1.12 -7.02
CA LEU A 248 -10.91 -1.81 -6.35
C LEU A 248 -11.45 -2.97 -5.51
N LYS A 249 -10.69 -4.06 -5.45
CA LYS A 249 -11.09 -5.29 -4.76
C LYS A 249 -11.47 -5.03 -3.31
N SER A 250 -12.63 -5.52 -2.88
CA SER A 250 -13.10 -5.36 -1.51
C SER A 250 -12.15 -6.02 -0.50
N PRO A 251 -11.98 -5.44 0.70
CA PRO A 251 -11.49 -6.16 1.87
C PRO A 251 -12.30 -7.45 2.10
N PHE A 252 -11.64 -8.45 2.68
CA PHE A 252 -12.18 -9.79 3.01
C PHE A 252 -12.65 -10.66 1.84
N VAL A 253 -12.43 -10.25 0.58
CA VAL A 253 -12.63 -11.14 -0.58
C VAL A 253 -11.61 -12.29 -0.56
N ILE A 254 -12.03 -13.47 -1.02
CA ILE A 254 -11.14 -14.60 -1.26
C ILE A 254 -10.42 -14.40 -2.59
N HIS A 255 -9.10 -14.43 -2.57
CA HIS A 255 -8.34 -14.36 -3.81
C HIS A 255 -8.44 -15.70 -4.58
N PRO A 256 -8.98 -15.73 -5.81
CA PRO A 256 -9.34 -16.98 -6.48
C PRO A 256 -8.13 -17.87 -6.80
N GLY A 257 -6.96 -17.28 -7.03
CA GLY A 257 -5.74 -18.03 -7.34
C GLY A 257 -4.94 -18.52 -6.13
N THR A 258 -5.26 -18.09 -4.91
CA THR A 258 -4.49 -18.45 -3.70
C THR A 258 -5.37 -19.00 -2.57
N GLY A 259 -6.69 -18.79 -2.65
CA GLY A 259 -7.62 -19.11 -1.57
C GLY A 259 -7.51 -18.20 -0.35
N ARG A 260 -6.52 -17.29 -0.30
CA ARG A 260 -6.27 -16.41 0.84
C ARG A 260 -7.31 -15.30 0.95
N VAL A 261 -7.67 -14.95 2.18
CA VAL A 261 -8.54 -13.81 2.48
C VAL A 261 -7.76 -12.49 2.30
N CYS A 262 -8.37 -11.49 1.68
CA CYS A 262 -7.80 -10.13 1.57
C CYS A 262 -7.95 -9.37 2.89
N VAL A 263 -7.10 -9.70 3.87
CA VAL A 263 -7.20 -9.17 5.25
C VAL A 263 -6.57 -7.78 5.41
N PRO A 264 -7.05 -6.96 6.37
CA PRO A 264 -6.38 -5.73 6.76
C PRO A 264 -4.94 -5.93 7.26
N ILE A 265 -4.12 -4.91 7.07
CA ILE A 265 -2.74 -4.81 7.55
C ILE A 265 -2.66 -3.63 8.53
N ASP A 266 -2.06 -3.83 9.71
CA ASP A 266 -1.73 -2.72 10.62
C ASP A 266 -0.47 -2.01 10.12
N ALA A 267 -0.63 -0.81 9.54
CA ALA A 267 0.47 -0.02 8.98
C ALA A 267 1.55 0.33 10.02
N ARG A 268 1.19 0.44 11.30
CA ARG A 268 2.13 0.75 12.40
C ARG A 268 3.07 -0.41 12.72
N LYS A 269 2.72 -1.60 12.26
CA LYS A 269 3.47 -2.85 12.47
C LYS A 269 3.62 -3.60 11.14
N ALA A 270 3.77 -2.88 10.03
CA ALA A 270 3.79 -3.45 8.69
C ALA A 270 4.91 -4.51 8.49
N GLU A 271 6.00 -4.44 9.25
CA GLU A 271 7.08 -5.43 9.24
C GLU A 271 6.67 -6.78 9.84
N GLN A 272 5.63 -6.83 10.68
CA GLN A 272 5.15 -8.05 11.33
C GLN A 272 4.15 -8.83 10.46
N PHE A 273 3.65 -8.22 9.39
CA PHE A 273 2.69 -8.86 8.50
C PHE A 273 3.37 -9.88 7.58
N ASP A 274 3.04 -11.15 7.74
CA ASP A 274 3.47 -12.23 6.84
C ASP A 274 2.34 -12.63 5.87
N PRO A 275 2.45 -12.30 4.56
CA PRO A 275 1.45 -12.64 3.56
C PRO A 275 1.31 -14.15 3.32
N LEU A 276 2.29 -14.96 3.75
CA LEU A 276 2.27 -16.41 3.60
C LEU A 276 1.46 -17.11 4.70
N SER A 277 1.35 -16.48 5.87
CA SER A 277 0.57 -16.94 7.02
C SER A 277 -0.92 -16.59 6.97
N VAL A 278 -1.33 -15.71 6.04
CA VAL A 278 -2.73 -15.28 5.91
C VAL A 278 -3.63 -16.49 5.61
N PRO A 279 -4.74 -16.67 6.36
CA PRO A 279 -5.56 -17.85 6.22
C PRO A 279 -6.24 -17.94 4.86
N THR A 280 -6.40 -19.17 4.40
CA THR A 280 -7.21 -19.53 3.23
C THR A 280 -8.63 -19.89 3.64
N VAL A 281 -9.59 -19.72 2.72
CA VAL A 281 -10.99 -20.08 2.98
C VAL A 281 -11.15 -21.54 3.42
N THR A 282 -10.38 -22.45 2.84
CA THR A 282 -10.41 -23.88 3.20
C THR A 282 -9.90 -24.13 4.62
N GLN A 283 -8.85 -23.41 5.04
CA GLN A 283 -8.37 -23.48 6.42
C GLN A 283 -9.41 -22.97 7.41
N LEU A 284 -10.07 -21.85 7.10
CA LEU A 284 -11.10 -21.28 7.97
C LEU A 284 -12.31 -22.22 8.14
N LEU A 285 -12.74 -22.88 7.06
CA LEU A 285 -13.81 -23.89 7.14
C LEU A 285 -13.40 -25.07 8.04
N ALA A 286 -12.18 -25.57 7.89
CA ALA A 286 -11.67 -26.65 8.74
C ALA A 286 -11.54 -26.25 10.22
N GLU A 287 -11.18 -24.99 10.51
CA GLU A 287 -11.13 -24.46 11.88
C GLU A 287 -12.53 -24.40 12.52
N ILE A 288 -13.56 -24.02 11.75
CA ILE A 288 -14.96 -24.02 12.21
C ILE A 288 -15.41 -25.45 12.54
N ASP A 289 -15.20 -26.39 11.61
CA ASP A 289 -15.58 -27.80 11.80
C ASP A 289 -14.88 -28.41 13.03
N ALA A 290 -13.59 -28.13 13.22
CA ALA A 290 -12.84 -28.59 14.37
C ALA A 290 -13.36 -27.98 15.68
N TRP A 291 -13.63 -26.67 15.70
CA TRP A 291 -14.17 -26.00 16.87
C TRP A 291 -15.57 -26.54 17.25
N ASP A 292 -16.45 -26.74 16.27
CA ASP A 292 -17.81 -27.26 16.49
C ASP A 292 -17.79 -28.72 16.98
N ALA A 293 -16.85 -29.53 16.51
CA ALA A 293 -16.65 -30.89 17.00
C ALA A 293 -16.20 -30.93 18.47
N GLU A 294 -15.36 -29.97 18.89
CA GLU A 294 -14.91 -29.81 20.28
C GLU A 294 -15.96 -29.17 21.20
N HIS A 295 -16.94 -28.45 20.64
CA HIS A 295 -17.99 -27.74 21.37
C HIS A 295 -19.44 -28.12 20.94
N PRO A 296 -19.88 -29.38 21.13
CA PRO A 296 -21.17 -29.85 20.63
C PRO A 296 -22.40 -29.14 21.23
N SER A 297 -22.27 -28.61 22.46
CA SER A 297 -23.38 -28.06 23.24
C SER A 297 -23.67 -26.58 23.01
N THR A 298 -22.85 -25.85 22.25
CA THR A 298 -23.07 -24.43 21.95
C THR A 298 -23.90 -24.17 20.68
N ASN A 299 -24.11 -25.19 19.83
CA ASN A 299 -24.86 -25.05 18.56
C ASN A 299 -26.14 -25.90 18.47
N ALA A 300 -26.36 -26.85 19.39
CA ALA A 300 -27.56 -27.69 19.39
C ALA A 300 -28.77 -26.93 19.96
N GLY A 301 -29.39 -26.03 19.18
CA GLY A 301 -30.65 -25.44 19.65
C GLY A 301 -31.40 -24.43 18.78
N LEU A 302 -30.82 -23.79 17.76
CA LEU A 302 -31.56 -22.79 16.98
C LEU A 302 -31.07 -22.72 15.51
N GLU A 303 -31.53 -23.68 14.70
CA GLU A 303 -31.56 -23.52 13.25
C GLU A 303 -32.64 -22.49 12.86
N ALA A 304 -32.33 -21.70 11.82
CA ALA A 304 -33.18 -20.72 11.13
C ALA A 304 -33.38 -19.33 11.77
N ALA A 305 -32.45 -18.41 11.47
CA ALA A 305 -32.77 -17.04 11.00
C ALA A 305 -31.49 -16.37 10.48
N GLU A 306 -31.23 -16.45 9.18
CA GLU A 306 -30.30 -15.54 8.50
C GLU A 306 -30.93 -14.14 8.51
N GLY A 307 -30.47 -13.27 9.41
CA GLY A 307 -30.88 -11.88 9.51
C GLY A 307 -29.67 -10.97 9.34
N GLU A 308 -29.68 -10.18 8.27
CA GLU A 308 -28.66 -9.22 7.88
C GLU A 308 -28.32 -8.21 9.00
N GLY A 309 -27.02 -7.90 9.09
CA GLY A 309 -26.46 -6.64 9.55
C GLY A 309 -27.20 -5.84 10.62
N SER A 310 -26.88 -6.08 11.88
CA SER A 310 -26.99 -5.04 12.92
C SER A 310 -25.67 -4.89 13.67
N ILE A 311 -25.10 -3.69 13.57
CA ILE A 311 -24.14 -3.19 14.55
C ILE A 311 -24.98 -2.83 15.77
N ALA A 312 -25.20 -3.80 16.65
CA ALA A 312 -25.83 -3.56 17.94
C ALA A 312 -24.75 -3.72 19.03
N ASP A 313 -24.48 -2.61 19.71
CA ASP A 313 -24.05 -2.60 21.10
C ASP A 313 -25.09 -3.38 21.90
N SER A 314 -24.69 -4.46 22.56
CA SER A 314 -25.51 -5.06 23.59
C SER A 314 -24.65 -5.50 24.78
N ASP A 315 -24.53 -4.59 25.73
CA ASP A 315 -24.26 -4.88 27.15
C ASP A 315 -25.43 -5.65 27.76
N ALA A 316 -25.60 -6.91 27.35
CA ALA A 316 -26.52 -7.84 27.99
C ALA A 316 -25.80 -9.17 28.24
N ARG A 317 -25.58 -9.47 29.53
CA ARG A 317 -25.02 -10.73 30.05
C ARG A 317 -25.99 -11.91 29.80
N GLY A 318 -26.10 -12.33 28.55
CA GLY A 318 -26.77 -13.54 28.10
C GLY A 318 -26.01 -14.09 26.89
N SER A 319 -25.73 -15.39 26.88
CA SER A 319 -24.86 -16.10 25.93
C SER A 319 -25.08 -15.69 24.46
N ARG A 320 -24.28 -14.74 23.96
CA ARG A 320 -24.28 -14.36 22.54
C ARG A 320 -23.80 -15.56 21.73
N ARG A 321 -24.55 -15.92 20.69
CA ARG A 321 -24.14 -16.93 19.71
C ARG A 321 -22.78 -16.54 19.13
N VAL A 322 -21.79 -17.42 19.31
CA VAL A 322 -20.45 -17.27 18.74
C VAL A 322 -20.58 -17.32 17.22
N GLN A 323 -20.16 -16.27 16.54
CA GLN A 323 -20.18 -16.22 15.07
C GLN A 323 -19.03 -17.06 14.52
N ASP A 324 -19.20 -17.68 13.35
CA ASP A 324 -18.21 -18.65 12.84
C ASP A 324 -16.80 -18.07 12.70
N TYR A 325 -16.67 -16.81 12.28
CA TYR A 325 -15.35 -16.18 12.19
C TYR A 325 -14.64 -16.08 13.56
N GLU A 326 -15.38 -16.03 14.67
CA GLU A 326 -14.83 -15.93 16.04
C GLU A 326 -14.15 -17.23 16.46
N LYS A 327 -14.45 -18.34 15.77
CA LYS A 327 -13.85 -19.66 15.96
C LYS A 327 -12.53 -19.82 15.18
N THR A 328 -12.15 -18.84 14.38
CA THR A 328 -11.10 -18.98 13.35
C THR A 328 -9.94 -18.01 13.52
N SER A 329 -8.86 -18.31 12.81
CA SER A 329 -7.70 -17.44 12.60
C SER A 329 -8.04 -16.14 11.85
N LEU A 330 -9.26 -15.97 11.33
CA LEU A 330 -9.72 -14.70 10.76
C LEU A 330 -10.09 -13.67 11.84
N LYS A 331 -10.41 -14.11 13.06
CA LYS A 331 -10.91 -13.23 14.14
C LYS A 331 -10.03 -11.99 14.39
N PRO A 332 -8.69 -12.07 14.51
CA PRO A 332 -7.86 -10.90 14.79
C PRO A 332 -7.96 -9.82 13.71
N TYR A 333 -8.13 -10.22 12.45
CA TYR A 333 -8.28 -9.31 11.32
C TYR A 333 -9.64 -8.61 11.32
N ILE A 334 -10.70 -9.31 11.73
CA ILE A 334 -12.05 -8.73 11.88
C ILE A 334 -12.09 -7.79 13.07
N ASP A 335 -11.47 -8.14 14.20
CA ASP A 335 -11.39 -7.27 15.37
C ASP A 335 -10.65 -5.96 15.05
N TYR A 336 -9.51 -6.06 14.34
CA TYR A 336 -8.78 -4.89 13.84
C TYR A 336 -9.66 -4.02 12.92
N PHE A 337 -10.36 -4.63 11.96
CA PHE A 337 -11.27 -3.90 11.06
C PHE A 337 -12.41 -3.23 11.80
N ARG A 338 -13.02 -3.89 12.79
CA ARG A 338 -14.09 -3.30 13.62
C ARG A 338 -13.58 -2.09 14.40
N SER A 339 -12.37 -2.17 14.95
CA SER A 339 -11.73 -1.03 15.62
C SER A 339 -11.52 0.15 14.67
N PHE A 340 -11.04 -0.12 13.45
CA PHE A 340 -10.92 0.89 12.40
C PHE A 340 -12.27 1.55 12.06
N ILE A 341 -13.32 0.76 11.84
CA ILE A 341 -14.67 1.25 11.55
C ILE A 341 -15.24 2.07 12.71
N ALA A 342 -15.02 1.64 13.96
CA ALA A 342 -15.45 2.38 15.14
C ALA A 342 -14.79 3.77 15.21
N GLY A 343 -13.49 3.85 14.88
CA GLY A 343 -12.77 5.12 14.75
C GLY A 343 -13.38 6.03 13.69
N LEU A 344 -13.63 5.50 12.49
CA LEU A 344 -14.25 6.24 11.39
C LEU A 344 -15.65 6.76 11.75
N LEU A 345 -16.50 5.92 12.35
CA LEU A 345 -17.86 6.30 12.75
C LEU A 345 -17.89 7.34 13.88
N LYS A 346 -16.88 7.34 14.76
CA LYS A 346 -16.75 8.35 15.81
C LYS A 346 -16.52 9.74 15.20
N GLU A 347 -15.65 9.85 14.20
CA GLU A 347 -15.40 11.12 13.50
C GLU A 347 -16.63 11.60 12.72
N GLU A 348 -17.31 10.71 12.01
CA GLU A 348 -18.57 11.03 11.29
C GLU A 348 -19.65 11.61 12.20
N ARG A 349 -19.72 11.15 13.46
CA ARG A 349 -20.64 11.69 14.46
C ARG A 349 -20.16 13.04 15.00
N GLY A 350 -18.85 13.23 15.17
CA GLY A 350 -18.23 14.49 15.60
C GLY A 350 -18.48 15.61 14.61
N GLY A 351 -18.17 15.40 13.32
CA GLY A 351 -18.36 16.42 12.28
C GLY A 351 -19.83 16.80 12.04
N LYS A 352 -20.79 15.93 12.37
CA LYS A 352 -22.23 16.27 12.36
C LYS A 352 -22.63 17.19 13.51
N ARG A 353 -21.98 17.09 14.67
CA ARG A 353 -22.27 17.94 15.83
C ARG A 353 -21.69 19.35 15.64
N GLU A 354 -20.42 19.45 15.25
CA GLU A 354 -19.77 20.73 14.94
C GLU A 354 -20.54 21.51 13.85
N ARG A 355 -20.95 20.82 12.77
CA ARG A 355 -21.77 21.44 11.72
C ARG A 355 -23.15 21.91 12.19
N ASN A 356 -23.74 21.28 13.21
CA ASN A 356 -25.01 21.75 13.78
C ASN A 356 -24.79 22.95 14.71
N GLU A 357 -23.68 22.99 15.45
CA GLU A 357 -23.29 24.12 16.32
C GLU A 357 -22.96 25.38 15.49
N ASP A 358 -22.22 25.24 14.38
CA ASP A 358 -21.93 26.36 13.45
C ASP A 358 -23.20 26.94 12.79
N VAL A 359 -24.25 26.13 12.65
CA VAL A 359 -25.55 26.56 12.09
C VAL A 359 -26.43 27.21 13.16
N GLU A 360 -26.25 26.90 14.44
CA GLU A 360 -26.97 27.57 15.54
C GLU A 360 -26.40 28.95 15.90
N GLU A 361 -25.11 29.21 15.66
CA GLU A 361 -24.47 30.52 15.92
C GLU A 361 -24.81 31.61 14.88
N THR A 362 -25.38 31.26 13.72
CA THR A 362 -25.83 32.24 12.70
C THR A 362 -27.31 32.62 12.89
N LYS A 363 -27.65 33.26 14.01
CA LYS A 363 -28.92 34.01 14.12
C LYS A 363 -28.80 35.36 13.42
N PRO A 364 -29.78 35.77 12.58
CA PRO A 364 -29.73 37.06 11.90
C PRO A 364 -29.97 38.18 12.91
N GLU A 365 -29.02 39.09 13.07
CA GLU A 365 -29.26 40.38 13.72
C GLU A 365 -30.35 41.11 12.93
N SER A 366 -31.45 41.43 13.61
CA SER A 366 -32.53 42.25 13.10
C SER A 366 -32.02 43.67 12.87
N MET A 367 -31.89 44.08 11.61
CA MET A 367 -31.80 45.49 11.26
C MET A 367 -33.19 46.12 11.45
N GLU A 368 -33.35 46.94 12.49
CA GLU A 368 -34.44 47.90 12.59
C GLU A 368 -34.12 49.11 11.70
N PHE A 369 -35.14 49.55 10.94
CA PHE A 369 -35.09 50.65 9.97
C PHE A 369 -35.05 52.04 10.62
#